data_AF-A0A3C1VH62-F1
#
_entry.id   AF-A0A3C1VH62-F1
#
_cell.length_a   1.000
_cell.length_b   1.000
_cell.length_c   1.000
_cell.angle_alpha   90.00
_cell.angle_beta   90.00
_cell.angle_gamma   90.00
#
_symmetry.space_group_name_H-M   'P 1'
#
loop_
_entity.id
_entity.type
_entity.pdbx_description
1 polymer ?
#
loop_
_entity_poly.entity_id
_entity_poly.type
_entity_poly.pdbx_seq_one_letter_code
_entity_poly.pdbx_strand_id
1 'polypeptide(L)'
;MKKATLGDLQESLADKSGFKQLADYAKFCSAFLALLEMERPTRIVSPSPSNEHYVFYQYSKANRNKITRPLNTKLFFESGEELSAAFDRFVQFLGDLKKHKQSVADSKGRKQYLESNEINRVVYTLQQSVGCVGDSFENENQSRKRIGQLFESLVKLVIKGIGVTCEPRVINIPIPGYAGREMSYELDLVFSRNKAIIASETKHIHTAEVVGSVKTTSKDRIDKVFLDKFLLTKLLGRNIPVIAIFLHDVQRAKRGESIFGINSTFKTNHFLGYTVALNKLDGVYYVDPRPDMLTNERLREQIRDFQSFLVRDLWLLANE
;
A
#
# COMPACT_ATOMS: atom_id res chain seq x y z
N MET A 1 10.36 -7.51 -30.70
CA MET A 1 10.61 -8.07 -29.35
C MET A 1 9.55 -9.11 -29.05
N LYS A 2 9.92 -10.26 -28.48
CA LYS A 2 8.94 -11.28 -28.04
C LYS A 2 8.10 -10.66 -26.92
N LYS A 3 6.76 -10.66 -27.06
CA LYS A 3 5.86 -10.17 -26.01
C LYS A 3 5.90 -11.15 -24.83
N ALA A 4 5.90 -10.61 -23.61
CA ALA A 4 5.96 -11.42 -22.38
C ALA A 4 4.70 -12.27 -22.22
N THR A 5 4.87 -13.51 -21.81
CA THR A 5 3.79 -14.42 -21.42
C THR A 5 3.47 -14.29 -19.93
N LEU A 6 2.35 -14.87 -19.48
CA LEU A 6 2.05 -14.94 -18.04
C LEU A 6 3.15 -15.66 -17.25
N GLY A 7 3.76 -16.71 -17.82
CA GLY A 7 4.88 -17.42 -17.22
C GLY A 7 6.11 -16.54 -17.04
N ASP A 8 6.49 -15.75 -18.06
CA ASP A 8 7.61 -14.80 -17.95
C ASP A 8 7.39 -13.78 -16.82
N LEU A 9 6.13 -13.31 -16.65
CA LEU A 9 5.77 -12.40 -15.55
C LEU A 9 5.83 -13.10 -14.18
N GLN A 10 5.44 -14.38 -14.09
CA GLN A 10 5.57 -15.16 -12.86
C GLN A 10 7.05 -15.32 -12.47
N GLU A 11 7.93 -15.66 -13.42
CA GLU A 11 9.36 -15.77 -13.18
C GLU A 11 9.95 -14.43 -12.71
N SER A 12 9.62 -13.34 -13.39
CA SER A 12 10.03 -11.99 -12.98
C SER A 12 9.53 -11.61 -11.59
N LEU A 13 8.29 -12.00 -11.23
CA LEU A 13 7.72 -11.74 -9.92
C LEU A 13 8.40 -12.58 -8.81
N ALA A 14 8.82 -13.79 -9.12
CA ALA A 14 9.53 -14.68 -8.19
C ALA A 14 10.97 -14.22 -7.91
N ASP A 15 11.62 -13.58 -8.89
CA ASP A 15 13.00 -13.11 -8.77
C ASP A 15 13.16 -12.02 -7.68
N LYS A 16 13.93 -12.31 -6.63
CA LYS A 16 14.22 -11.39 -5.51
C LYS A 16 15.21 -10.28 -5.86
N SER A 17 15.88 -10.37 -7.01
CA SER A 17 16.83 -9.37 -7.49
C SER A 17 16.16 -8.15 -8.12
N GLY A 18 14.91 -8.28 -8.58
CA GLY A 18 14.12 -7.19 -9.14
C GLY A 18 13.48 -6.25 -8.11
N PHE A 19 12.70 -5.28 -8.62
CA PHE A 19 11.88 -4.34 -7.84
C PHE A 19 12.70 -3.47 -6.86
N LYS A 20 13.81 -2.92 -7.33
CA LYS A 20 14.71 -2.07 -6.52
C LYS A 20 14.43 -0.58 -6.69
N GLN A 21 13.70 -0.21 -7.73
CA GLN A 21 13.34 1.17 -8.04
C GLN A 21 11.92 1.25 -8.63
N LEU A 22 11.30 2.44 -8.57
CA LEU A 22 9.93 2.67 -9.07
C LEU A 22 9.77 2.27 -10.55
N ALA A 23 10.81 2.50 -11.37
CA ALA A 23 10.82 2.13 -12.78
C ALA A 23 10.67 0.62 -13.02
N ASP A 24 11.15 -0.23 -12.10
CA ASP A 24 11.02 -1.68 -12.22
C ASP A 24 9.54 -2.11 -12.09
N TYR A 25 8.80 -1.47 -11.18
CA TYR A 25 7.37 -1.69 -11.02
C TYR A 25 6.61 -1.22 -12.27
N ALA A 26 6.94 -0.04 -12.80
CA ALA A 26 6.32 0.49 -14.02
C ALA A 26 6.58 -0.42 -15.22
N LYS A 27 7.80 -0.95 -15.37
CA LYS A 27 8.16 -1.92 -16.41
C LYS A 27 7.36 -3.20 -16.28
N PHE A 28 7.27 -3.76 -15.07
CA PHE A 28 6.49 -4.97 -14.81
C PHE A 28 5.00 -4.75 -15.12
N CYS A 29 4.44 -3.63 -14.67
CA CYS A 29 3.05 -3.27 -14.89
C CYS A 29 2.75 -3.07 -16.39
N SER A 30 3.63 -2.40 -17.12
CA SER A 30 3.50 -2.21 -18.57
C SER A 30 3.51 -3.55 -19.33
N ALA A 31 4.37 -4.49 -18.92
CA ALA A 31 4.40 -5.84 -19.49
C ALA A 31 3.10 -6.62 -19.18
N PHE A 32 2.53 -6.45 -17.98
CA PHE A 32 1.23 -7.02 -17.62
C PHE A 32 0.09 -6.42 -18.46
N LEU A 33 0.04 -5.10 -18.64
CA LEU A 33 -0.99 -4.46 -19.47
C LEU A 33 -0.87 -4.89 -20.94
N ALA A 34 0.35 -5.01 -21.47
CA ALA A 34 0.58 -5.54 -22.81
C ALA A 34 0.13 -7.00 -22.96
N LEU A 35 0.24 -7.81 -21.90
CA LEU A 35 -0.32 -9.16 -21.86
C LEU A 35 -1.85 -9.13 -21.94
N LEU A 36 -2.52 -8.26 -21.16
CA LEU A 36 -3.98 -8.12 -21.20
C LEU A 36 -4.47 -7.68 -22.59
N GLU A 37 -3.78 -6.73 -23.22
CA GLU A 37 -4.12 -6.25 -24.56
C GLU A 37 -3.96 -7.35 -25.63
N MET A 38 -2.90 -8.15 -25.51
CA MET A 38 -2.59 -9.24 -26.44
C MET A 38 -3.52 -10.44 -26.27
N GLU A 39 -3.67 -10.94 -25.04
CA GLU A 39 -4.45 -12.16 -24.77
C GLU A 39 -5.96 -11.90 -24.74
N ARG A 40 -6.38 -10.64 -24.54
CA ARG A 40 -7.79 -10.23 -24.40
C ARG A 40 -8.57 -11.17 -23.46
N PRO A 41 -8.12 -11.36 -22.21
CA PRO A 41 -8.81 -12.22 -21.26
C PRO A 41 -10.24 -11.75 -21.04
N THR A 42 -11.13 -12.67 -20.67
CA THR A 42 -12.54 -12.33 -20.43
C THR A 42 -12.62 -11.34 -19.26
N ARG A 43 -13.12 -10.14 -19.55
CA ARG A 43 -13.36 -9.09 -18.56
C ARG A 43 -14.75 -9.26 -17.95
N ILE A 44 -14.81 -9.42 -16.63
CA ILE A 44 -16.03 -9.76 -15.90
C ILE A 44 -16.29 -8.67 -14.87
N VAL A 45 -17.47 -8.05 -14.92
CA VAL A 45 -17.89 -7.02 -13.97
C VAL A 45 -18.51 -7.67 -12.73
N SER A 46 -18.26 -7.12 -11.54
CA SER A 46 -18.92 -7.62 -10.32
C SER A 46 -20.45 -7.49 -10.45
N PRO A 47 -21.25 -8.51 -10.10
CA PRO A 47 -22.69 -8.51 -10.31
C PRO A 47 -23.46 -7.66 -9.27
N SER A 48 -22.77 -7.08 -8.28
CA SER A 48 -23.38 -6.29 -7.23
C SER A 48 -23.40 -4.81 -7.64
N PRO A 49 -24.56 -4.12 -7.66
CA PRO A 49 -24.64 -2.71 -8.06
C PRO A 49 -23.71 -1.79 -7.29
N SER A 50 -23.53 -2.01 -5.98
CA SER A 50 -22.62 -1.21 -5.15
C SER A 50 -21.13 -1.45 -5.45
N ASN A 51 -20.80 -2.46 -6.26
CA ASN A 51 -19.43 -2.84 -6.61
C ASN A 51 -19.21 -2.97 -8.13
N GLU A 52 -20.08 -2.38 -8.97
CA GLU A 52 -19.98 -2.47 -10.44
C GLU A 52 -18.68 -1.90 -11.03
N HIS A 53 -18.01 -1.02 -10.27
CA HIS A 53 -16.72 -0.45 -10.61
C HIS A 53 -15.55 -1.43 -10.42
N TYR A 54 -15.80 -2.64 -9.91
CA TYR A 54 -14.79 -3.68 -9.83
C TYR A 54 -14.93 -4.70 -10.95
N VAL A 55 -13.79 -5.07 -11.52
CA VAL A 55 -13.69 -6.07 -12.58
C VAL A 55 -12.70 -7.18 -12.26
N PHE A 56 -12.83 -8.28 -12.98
CA PHE A 56 -11.96 -9.44 -12.94
C PHE A 56 -11.52 -9.78 -14.36
N TYR A 57 -10.32 -10.30 -14.52
CA TYR A 57 -9.86 -10.91 -15.75
C TYR A 57 -9.74 -12.41 -15.57
N GLN A 58 -10.36 -13.18 -16.46
CA GLN A 58 -10.17 -14.62 -16.56
C GLN A 58 -9.22 -14.93 -17.71
N TYR A 59 -8.05 -15.48 -17.40
CA TYR A 59 -7.08 -15.88 -18.42
C TYR A 59 -7.59 -17.05 -19.25
N SER A 60 -6.93 -17.33 -20.37
CA SER A 60 -7.27 -18.42 -21.28
C SER A 60 -7.09 -19.82 -20.64
N LYS A 61 -7.57 -20.86 -21.35
CA LYS A 61 -7.39 -22.26 -20.94
C LYS A 61 -5.92 -22.66 -20.83
N ALA A 62 -5.03 -22.08 -21.63
CA ALA A 62 -3.58 -22.30 -21.54
C ALA A 62 -3.02 -21.83 -20.18
N ASN A 63 -3.63 -20.78 -19.62
CA ASN A 63 -3.34 -20.23 -18.29
C ASN A 63 -4.33 -20.76 -17.22
N ARG A 64 -4.87 -21.97 -17.44
CA ARG A 64 -5.75 -22.73 -16.52
C ARG A 64 -7.01 -21.98 -16.08
N ASN A 65 -7.50 -21.03 -16.87
CA ASN A 65 -8.66 -20.20 -16.53
C ASN A 65 -8.54 -19.49 -15.16
N LYS A 66 -7.31 -19.24 -14.68
CA LYS A 66 -7.06 -18.51 -13.43
C LYS A 66 -7.68 -17.12 -13.55
N ILE A 67 -8.16 -16.58 -12.43
CA ILE A 67 -8.88 -15.32 -12.38
C ILE A 67 -8.05 -14.33 -11.57
N THR A 68 -7.92 -13.08 -12.02
CA THR A 68 -7.29 -12.01 -11.22
C THR A 68 -8.17 -11.58 -10.07
N ARG A 69 -7.59 -11.05 -8.99
CA ARG A 69 -8.32 -10.33 -7.93
C ARG A 69 -9.24 -9.24 -8.51
N PRO A 70 -10.22 -8.76 -7.72
CA PRO A 70 -11.00 -7.59 -8.10
C PRO A 70 -10.10 -6.38 -8.34
N LEU A 71 -10.32 -5.67 -9.43
CA LEU A 71 -9.65 -4.44 -9.82
C LEU A 71 -10.64 -3.28 -9.83
N ASN A 72 -10.38 -2.24 -9.04
CA ASN A 72 -11.17 -1.02 -9.04
C ASN A 72 -10.86 -0.22 -10.31
N THR A 73 -11.80 -0.19 -11.25
CA THR A 73 -11.68 0.51 -12.55
C THR A 73 -11.59 2.03 -12.41
N LYS A 74 -11.96 2.59 -11.25
CA LYS A 74 -11.74 4.02 -10.96
C LYS A 74 -10.28 4.33 -10.64
N LEU A 75 -9.47 3.30 -10.34
CA LEU A 75 -8.06 3.43 -9.99
C LEU A 75 -7.12 2.77 -10.99
N PHE A 76 -7.49 1.61 -11.51
CA PHE A 76 -6.66 0.79 -12.38
C PHE A 76 -6.55 1.38 -13.79
N PHE A 77 -5.34 1.64 -14.28
CA PHE A 77 -5.14 1.95 -15.70
C PHE A 77 -5.23 0.66 -16.53
N GLU A 78 -6.08 0.66 -17.56
CA GLU A 78 -6.23 -0.47 -18.49
C GLU A 78 -5.33 -0.31 -19.74
N SER A 79 -4.68 0.85 -19.91
CA SER A 79 -3.78 1.17 -21.03
C SER A 79 -2.34 1.39 -20.56
N GLY A 80 -1.39 0.78 -21.27
CA GLY A 80 0.04 0.98 -21.03
C GLY A 80 0.51 2.40 -21.35
N GLU A 81 -0.08 3.06 -22.35
CA GLU A 81 0.25 4.45 -22.71
C GLU A 81 -0.21 5.42 -21.63
N GLU A 82 -1.44 5.24 -21.12
CA GLU A 82 -1.96 6.05 -20.01
C GLU A 82 -1.13 5.87 -18.74
N LEU A 83 -0.78 4.61 -18.42
CA LEU A 83 0.09 4.31 -17.29
C LEU A 83 1.45 5.00 -17.43
N SER A 84 2.09 4.93 -18.61
CA SER A 84 3.40 5.53 -18.84
C SER A 84 3.35 7.04 -18.61
N ALA A 85 2.37 7.72 -19.21
CA ALA A 85 2.22 9.16 -19.07
C ALA A 85 1.91 9.57 -17.62
N ALA A 86 1.06 8.81 -16.91
CA ALA A 86 0.76 9.03 -15.50
C ALA A 86 1.96 8.76 -14.59
N PHE A 87 2.77 7.74 -14.90
CA PHE A 87 3.98 7.41 -14.16
C PHE A 87 5.04 8.51 -14.28
N ASP A 88 5.24 9.07 -15.47
CA ASP A 88 6.17 10.19 -15.68
C ASP A 88 5.77 11.42 -14.87
N ARG A 89 4.48 11.79 -14.89
CA ARG A 89 3.93 12.88 -14.06
C ARG A 89 4.06 12.58 -12.57
N PHE A 90 3.83 11.33 -12.17
CA PHE A 90 4.02 10.89 -10.78
C PHE A 90 5.46 11.07 -10.32
N VAL A 91 6.45 10.60 -11.09
CA VAL A 91 7.88 10.75 -10.77
C VAL A 91 8.27 12.23 -10.70
N GLN A 92 7.79 13.06 -11.63
CA GLN A 92 8.00 14.51 -11.58
C GLN A 92 7.43 15.10 -10.28
N PHE A 93 6.18 14.75 -9.94
CA PHE A 93 5.52 15.22 -8.73
C PHE A 93 6.24 14.79 -7.44
N LEU A 94 6.78 13.57 -7.37
CA LEU A 94 7.63 13.16 -6.24
C LEU A 94 8.88 14.04 -6.14
N GLY A 95 9.49 14.38 -7.28
CA GLY A 95 10.60 15.32 -7.35
C GLY A 95 10.25 16.73 -6.86
N ASP A 96 9.03 17.18 -7.13
CA ASP A 96 8.53 18.47 -6.63
C ASP A 96 8.27 18.44 -5.13
N LEU A 97 7.66 17.37 -4.60
CA LEU A 97 7.51 17.15 -3.16
C LEU A 97 8.87 17.11 -2.45
N LYS A 98 9.88 16.51 -3.07
CA LYS A 98 11.25 16.51 -2.54
C LYS A 98 11.84 17.92 -2.41
N LYS A 99 11.57 18.80 -3.38
CA LYS A 99 12.10 20.17 -3.41
C LYS A 99 11.31 21.13 -2.52
N HIS A 100 9.99 21.03 -2.55
CA HIS A 100 9.08 22.04 -2.02
C HIS A 100 8.24 21.53 -0.84
N LYS A 101 8.36 20.24 -0.46
CA LYS A 101 7.70 19.64 0.69
C LYS A 101 6.17 19.86 0.62
N GLN A 102 5.54 20.17 1.75
CA GLN A 102 4.08 20.41 1.82
C GLN A 102 3.60 21.61 0.97
N SER A 103 4.47 22.57 0.62
CA SER A 103 4.06 23.77 -0.14
C SER A 103 3.63 23.49 -1.58
N VAL A 104 3.91 22.28 -2.11
CA VAL A 104 3.43 21.84 -3.42
C VAL A 104 1.89 21.85 -3.48
N ALA A 105 1.23 21.52 -2.37
CA ALA A 105 -0.23 21.41 -2.28
C ALA A 105 -0.94 22.75 -2.56
N ASP A 106 -0.28 23.87 -2.30
CA ASP A 106 -0.86 25.21 -2.39
C ASP A 106 -0.68 25.85 -3.80
N SER A 107 0.06 25.19 -4.69
CA SER A 107 0.33 25.71 -6.03
C SER A 107 -0.83 25.43 -7.02
N LYS A 108 -1.30 26.47 -7.72
CA LYS A 108 -2.48 26.42 -8.62
C LYS A 108 -2.47 25.24 -9.62
N GLY A 109 -1.33 24.94 -10.23
CA GLY A 109 -1.20 23.85 -11.21
C GLY A 109 -1.24 22.45 -10.60
N ARG A 110 -0.98 22.32 -9.29
CA ARG A 110 -0.94 21.02 -8.59
C ARG A 110 -2.27 20.65 -7.97
N LYS A 111 -3.15 21.62 -7.73
CA LYS A 111 -4.52 21.34 -7.26
C LYS A 111 -5.27 20.40 -8.20
N GLN A 112 -5.24 20.66 -9.51
CA GLN A 112 -5.88 19.80 -10.51
C GLN A 112 -5.27 18.39 -10.56
N TYR A 113 -3.94 18.30 -10.39
CA TYR A 113 -3.24 17.01 -10.30
C TYR A 113 -3.66 16.20 -9.07
N LEU A 114 -3.83 16.86 -7.93
CA LEU A 114 -4.28 16.21 -6.69
C LEU A 114 -5.77 15.82 -6.77
N GLU A 115 -6.61 16.64 -7.38
CA GLU A 115 -8.03 16.35 -7.61
C GLU A 115 -8.25 15.16 -8.55
N SER A 116 -7.31 14.89 -9.48
CA SER A 116 -7.39 13.73 -10.38
C SER A 116 -7.09 12.40 -9.70
N ASN A 117 -6.59 12.42 -8.46
CA ASN A 117 -6.23 11.24 -7.67
C ASN A 117 -5.13 10.37 -8.31
N GLU A 118 -4.35 10.92 -9.25
CA GLU A 118 -3.42 10.14 -10.09
C GLU A 118 -2.34 9.42 -9.29
N ILE A 119 -1.91 9.97 -8.15
CA ILE A 119 -0.96 9.32 -7.22
C ILE A 119 -1.49 7.96 -6.78
N ASN A 120 -2.74 7.91 -6.30
CA ASN A 120 -3.34 6.67 -5.85
C ASN A 120 -3.58 5.71 -7.03
N ARG A 121 -3.98 6.23 -8.21
CA ARG A 121 -4.16 5.43 -9.43
C ARG A 121 -2.87 4.73 -9.86
N VAL A 122 -1.74 5.45 -9.87
CA VAL A 122 -0.43 4.90 -10.23
C VAL A 122 -0.03 3.82 -9.23
N VAL A 123 0.00 4.13 -7.94
CA VAL A 123 0.40 3.16 -6.90
C VAL A 123 -0.51 1.93 -6.89
N TYR A 124 -1.82 2.13 -7.04
CA TYR A 124 -2.80 1.05 -7.14
C TYR A 124 -2.50 0.14 -8.33
N THR A 125 -2.30 0.72 -9.51
CA THR A 125 -2.11 -0.04 -10.75
C THR A 125 -0.81 -0.84 -10.71
N LEU A 126 0.29 -0.23 -10.25
CA LEU A 126 1.59 -0.91 -10.07
C LEU A 126 1.47 -2.10 -9.11
N GLN A 127 0.79 -1.92 -7.98
CA GLN A 127 0.66 -2.99 -7.00
C GLN A 127 -0.35 -4.06 -7.41
N GLN A 128 -1.44 -3.67 -8.09
CA GLN A 128 -2.46 -4.62 -8.51
C GLN A 128 -2.01 -5.45 -9.71
N SER A 129 -1.14 -4.97 -10.60
CA SER A 129 -0.52 -5.83 -11.61
C SER A 129 0.31 -6.95 -10.98
N VAL A 130 1.08 -6.62 -9.93
CA VAL A 130 1.81 -7.61 -9.11
C VAL A 130 0.82 -8.61 -8.50
N GLY A 131 -0.29 -8.11 -7.96
CA GLY A 131 -1.35 -8.93 -7.41
C GLY A 131 -1.98 -9.89 -8.43
N CYS A 132 -2.31 -9.41 -9.62
CA CYS A 132 -2.97 -10.18 -10.67
C CYS A 132 -2.10 -11.31 -11.21
N VAL A 133 -0.80 -11.05 -11.40
CA VAL A 133 0.17 -12.10 -11.75
C VAL A 133 0.35 -13.06 -10.57
N GLY A 134 0.45 -12.54 -9.35
CA GLY A 134 0.56 -13.36 -8.14
C GLY A 134 -0.59 -14.35 -7.95
N ASP A 135 -1.82 -13.97 -8.29
CA ASP A 135 -3.01 -14.83 -8.19
C ASP A 135 -2.98 -16.02 -9.18
N SER A 136 -2.08 -15.99 -10.17
CA SER A 136 -1.90 -17.09 -11.12
C SER A 136 -0.91 -18.17 -10.66
N PHE A 137 -0.16 -17.93 -9.58
CA PHE A 137 0.78 -18.93 -9.03
C PHE A 137 0.04 -20.14 -8.46
N GLU A 138 0.69 -21.30 -8.48
CA GLU A 138 0.15 -22.50 -7.81
C GLU A 138 0.34 -22.46 -6.29
N ASN A 139 1.45 -21.89 -5.81
CA ASN A 139 1.68 -21.71 -4.38
C ASN A 139 1.14 -20.37 -3.88
N GLU A 140 -0.13 -20.36 -3.49
CA GLU A 140 -0.83 -19.15 -3.00
C GLU A 140 -0.15 -18.51 -1.76
N ASN A 141 0.41 -19.32 -0.86
CA ASN A 141 1.04 -18.80 0.37
C ASN A 141 2.31 -18.00 0.06
N GLN A 142 3.18 -18.58 -0.75
CA GLN A 142 4.42 -17.92 -1.18
C GLN A 142 4.11 -16.67 -2.00
N SER A 143 3.14 -16.74 -2.91
CA SER A 143 2.69 -15.61 -3.71
C SER A 143 2.17 -14.46 -2.84
N ARG A 144 1.26 -14.74 -1.90
CA ARG A 144 0.73 -13.72 -0.97
C ARG A 144 1.82 -13.03 -0.16
N LYS A 145 2.82 -13.79 0.34
CA LYS A 145 3.97 -13.22 1.05
C LYS A 145 4.77 -12.28 0.15
N ARG A 146 5.07 -12.71 -1.08
CA ARG A 146 5.83 -11.90 -2.05
C ARG A 146 5.09 -10.62 -2.43
N ILE A 147 3.79 -10.70 -2.70
CA ILE A 147 2.95 -9.53 -3.03
C ILE A 147 2.99 -8.51 -1.88
N GLY A 148 2.90 -8.97 -0.62
CA GLY A 148 3.00 -8.11 0.56
C GLY A 148 4.35 -7.40 0.66
N GLN A 149 5.45 -8.15 0.50
CA GLN A 149 6.82 -7.60 0.52
C GLN A 149 7.04 -6.56 -0.57
N LEU A 150 6.49 -6.79 -1.77
CA LEU A 150 6.58 -5.83 -2.87
C LEU A 150 5.74 -4.58 -2.64
N PHE A 151 4.60 -4.68 -1.93
CA PHE A 151 3.84 -3.49 -1.55
C PHE A 151 4.60 -2.62 -0.54
N GLU A 152 5.18 -3.24 0.48
CA GLU A 152 6.04 -2.56 1.45
C GLU A 152 7.22 -1.87 0.77
N SER A 153 7.89 -2.58 -0.14
CA SER A 153 9.00 -2.04 -0.92
C SER A 153 8.57 -0.88 -1.81
N LEU A 154 7.39 -0.96 -2.45
CA LEU A 154 6.83 0.12 -3.26
C LEU A 154 6.58 1.38 -2.42
N VAL A 155 5.88 1.25 -1.29
CA VAL A 155 5.60 2.37 -0.38
C VAL A 155 6.91 3.02 0.09
N LYS A 156 7.91 2.21 0.47
CA LYS A 156 9.24 2.71 0.84
C LYS A 156 9.91 3.49 -0.29
N LEU A 157 9.86 2.98 -1.52
CA LEU A 157 10.42 3.67 -2.69
C LEU A 157 9.71 4.99 -2.98
N VAL A 158 8.40 5.07 -2.79
CA VAL A 158 7.65 6.32 -2.95
C VAL A 158 8.06 7.34 -1.88
N ILE A 159 8.16 6.94 -0.61
CA ILE A 159 8.62 7.83 0.48
C ILE A 159 10.07 8.29 0.24
N LYS A 160 10.96 7.41 -0.22
CA LYS A 160 12.33 7.80 -0.62
C LYS A 160 12.33 8.75 -1.83
N GLY A 161 11.39 8.58 -2.75
CA GLY A 161 11.21 9.43 -3.93
C GLY A 161 10.96 10.90 -3.58
N ILE A 162 10.22 11.16 -2.50
CA ILE A 162 9.99 12.51 -1.97
C ILE A 162 11.14 13.03 -1.07
N GLY A 163 12.26 12.31 -1.01
CA GLY A 163 13.46 12.73 -0.27
C GLY A 163 13.44 12.43 1.23
N VAL A 164 12.47 11.66 1.73
CA VAL A 164 12.42 11.25 3.14
C VAL A 164 13.13 9.90 3.31
N THR A 165 13.99 9.82 4.33
CA THR A 165 14.66 8.55 4.65
C THR A 165 13.65 7.62 5.31
N CYS A 166 13.58 6.39 4.80
CA CYS A 166 12.63 5.39 5.26
C CYS A 166 13.27 4.00 5.15
N GLU A 167 13.43 3.29 6.26
CA GLU A 167 14.02 1.95 6.27
C GLU A 167 13.20 1.00 7.14
N PRO A 168 13.16 -0.30 6.83
CA PRO A 168 12.72 -1.28 7.80
C PRO A 168 13.71 -1.33 8.97
N ARG A 169 13.24 -1.63 10.17
CA ARG A 169 14.12 -1.75 11.34
C ARG A 169 13.64 -2.85 12.28
N VAL A 170 14.59 -3.65 12.77
CA VAL A 170 14.35 -4.53 13.92
C VAL A 170 14.88 -3.84 15.16
N ILE A 171 14.04 -3.72 16.19
CA ILE A 171 14.43 -3.18 17.50
C ILE A 171 14.13 -4.20 18.58
N ASN A 172 14.92 -4.20 19.64
CA ASN A 172 14.68 -5.03 20.81
C ASN A 172 14.47 -4.11 22.02
N ILE A 173 13.29 -4.21 22.64
CA ILE A 173 12.90 -3.37 23.76
C ILE A 173 12.96 -4.19 25.05
N PRO A 174 13.75 -3.79 26.06
CA PRO A 174 13.79 -4.48 27.35
C PRO A 174 12.40 -4.57 28.00
N ILE A 175 12.11 -5.68 28.65
CA ILE A 175 10.84 -5.87 29.39
C ILE A 175 11.04 -5.38 30.83
N PRO A 176 10.32 -4.32 31.27
CA PRO A 176 10.45 -3.81 32.63
C PRO A 176 10.19 -4.90 33.68
N GLY A 177 11.11 -5.02 34.65
CA GLY A 177 11.03 -6.04 35.72
C GLY A 177 11.58 -7.42 35.35
N TYR A 178 12.02 -7.65 34.11
CA TYR A 178 12.56 -8.94 33.67
C TYR A 178 13.97 -8.77 33.06
N ALA A 179 14.99 -8.75 33.91
CA ALA A 179 16.38 -8.56 33.50
C ALA A 179 16.81 -9.57 32.42
N GLY A 180 17.48 -9.08 31.37
CA GLY A 180 17.95 -9.90 30.25
C GLY A 180 16.87 -10.40 29.28
N ARG A 181 15.60 -9.99 29.46
CA ARG A 181 14.51 -10.27 28.51
C ARG A 181 14.20 -9.04 27.67
N GLU A 182 14.11 -9.25 26.36
CA GLU A 182 13.76 -8.21 25.40
C GLU A 182 12.60 -8.67 24.50
N MET A 183 11.81 -7.71 24.04
CA MET A 183 10.74 -7.90 23.08
C MET A 183 11.19 -7.36 21.72
N SER A 184 11.24 -8.25 20.72
CA SER A 184 11.65 -7.89 19.37
C SER A 184 10.48 -7.36 18.55
N TYR A 185 10.70 -6.25 17.84
CA TYR A 185 9.74 -5.67 16.91
C TYR A 185 10.36 -5.58 15.52
N GLU A 186 9.69 -6.18 14.55
CA GLU A 186 9.99 -6.02 13.11
C GLU A 186 9.12 -4.88 12.57
N LEU A 187 9.72 -3.71 12.37
CA LEU A 187 9.04 -2.51 11.89
C LEU A 187 9.16 -2.43 10.36
N ASP A 188 8.01 -2.42 9.67
CA ASP A 188 7.96 -2.38 8.20
C ASP A 188 8.62 -1.09 7.67
N LEU A 189 8.31 0.06 8.29
CA LEU A 189 8.88 1.36 7.96
C LEU A 189 9.23 2.12 9.24
N VAL A 190 10.43 2.70 9.27
CA VAL A 190 10.83 3.76 10.19
C VAL A 190 11.32 4.92 9.34
N PHE A 191 10.72 6.09 9.51
CA PHE A 191 11.07 7.26 8.71
C PHE A 191 11.20 8.53 9.55
N SER A 192 12.06 9.43 9.07
CA SER A 192 12.30 10.75 9.63
C SER A 192 12.84 11.67 8.54
N ARG A 193 12.66 12.98 8.70
CA ARG A 193 13.25 13.98 7.81
C ARG A 193 14.72 14.25 8.12
N ASN A 194 15.19 13.86 9.30
CA ASN A 194 16.59 13.99 9.68
C ASN A 194 17.35 12.68 9.39
N LYS A 195 18.22 12.71 8.37
CA LYS A 195 18.96 11.53 7.90
C LYS A 195 19.90 10.93 8.96
N ALA A 196 20.49 11.77 9.81
CA ALA A 196 21.44 11.32 10.83
C ALA A 196 20.79 10.38 11.85
N ILE A 197 19.51 10.62 12.15
CA ILE A 197 18.73 9.85 13.12
C ILE A 197 18.48 8.43 12.61
N ILE A 198 18.10 8.30 11.33
CA ILE A 198 17.82 6.97 10.76
C ILE A 198 19.09 6.13 10.65
N ALA A 199 20.23 6.78 10.34
CA ALA A 199 21.52 6.13 10.14
C ALA A 199 22.25 5.77 11.45
N SER A 200 21.91 6.42 12.56
CA SER A 200 22.43 6.01 13.87
C SER A 200 21.84 4.66 14.27
N GLU A 201 22.68 3.70 14.65
CA GLU A 201 22.27 2.41 15.22
C GLU A 201 21.68 2.60 16.62
N THR A 202 20.56 3.32 16.71
CA THR A 202 19.86 3.49 17.98
C THR A 202 19.17 2.18 18.35
N LYS A 203 19.43 1.70 19.57
CA LYS A 203 18.75 0.52 20.13
C LYS A 203 17.22 0.70 20.23
N HIS A 204 16.75 1.93 20.16
CA HIS A 204 15.35 2.32 20.30
C HIS A 204 14.94 3.29 19.19
N ILE A 205 13.62 3.50 19.06
CA ILE A 205 13.04 4.51 18.16
C ILE A 205 13.41 5.89 18.72
N HIS A 206 13.82 6.84 17.88
CA HIS A 206 14.08 8.22 18.25
C HIS A 206 12.77 9.03 18.35
N THR A 207 12.76 10.18 19.02
CA THR A 207 11.54 11.00 19.22
C THR A 207 11.01 11.63 17.94
N ALA A 208 11.90 11.90 16.98
CA ALA A 208 11.58 12.43 15.65
C ALA A 208 11.33 11.35 14.58
N GLU A 209 11.31 10.07 14.98
CA GLU A 209 11.00 8.95 14.08
C GLU A 209 9.53 8.58 14.15
N VAL A 210 8.97 8.24 12.99
CA VAL A 210 7.63 7.70 12.84
C VAL A 210 7.74 6.24 12.40
N VAL A 211 6.93 5.39 13.02
CA VAL A 211 6.80 3.99 12.64
C VAL A 211 5.62 3.84 11.69
N GLY A 212 5.80 3.13 10.59
CA GLY A 212 4.73 2.79 9.66
C GLY A 212 4.57 1.29 9.55
N SER A 213 3.31 0.81 9.60
CA SER A 213 2.99 -0.53 9.16
C SER A 213 2.36 -0.53 7.78
N VAL A 214 2.82 -1.41 6.89
CA VAL A 214 2.32 -1.54 5.52
C VAL A 214 1.74 -2.93 5.32
N LYS A 215 0.49 -2.99 4.85
CA LYS A 215 -0.19 -4.27 4.57
C LYS A 215 -1.07 -4.14 3.33
N THR A 216 -1.24 -5.21 2.57
CA THR A 216 -2.15 -5.17 1.40
C THR A 216 -3.62 -5.03 1.81
N THR A 217 -4.02 -5.71 2.88
CA THR A 217 -5.38 -5.64 3.47
C THR A 217 -5.27 -5.52 4.98
N SER A 218 -6.23 -4.85 5.61
CA SER A 218 -6.22 -4.65 7.07
C SER A 218 -6.67 -5.92 7.80
N LYS A 219 -7.89 -6.41 7.56
CA LYS A 219 -8.46 -7.61 8.22
C LYS A 219 -8.21 -7.58 9.74
N ASP A 220 -7.81 -8.71 10.31
CA ASP A 220 -7.29 -8.90 11.67
C ASP A 220 -5.89 -8.31 11.90
N ARG A 221 -5.17 -7.92 10.84
CA ARG A 221 -3.82 -7.35 10.99
C ARG A 221 -3.84 -5.91 11.52
N ILE A 222 -4.97 -5.22 11.43
CA ILE A 222 -5.12 -3.88 12.02
C ILE A 222 -4.97 -3.96 13.55
N ASP A 223 -5.44 -5.04 14.17
CA ASP A 223 -5.36 -5.32 15.60
C ASP A 223 -3.89 -5.26 16.07
N LYS A 224 -2.99 -5.85 15.29
CA LYS A 224 -1.54 -5.83 15.55
C LYS A 224 -0.97 -4.41 15.55
N VAL A 225 -1.38 -3.55 14.61
CA VAL A 225 -0.82 -2.19 14.51
C VAL A 225 -1.18 -1.34 15.74
N PHE A 226 -2.41 -1.46 16.23
CA PHE A 226 -2.83 -0.81 17.47
C PHE A 226 -2.07 -1.36 18.68
N LEU A 227 -1.95 -2.69 18.78
CA LEU A 227 -1.22 -3.33 19.87
C LEU A 227 0.27 -2.93 19.89
N ASP A 228 0.92 -2.90 18.73
CA ASP A 228 2.32 -2.48 18.60
C ASP A 228 2.49 -1.02 19.05
N LYS A 229 1.61 -0.10 18.60
CA LYS A 229 1.67 1.30 19.08
C LYS A 229 1.51 1.38 20.60
N PHE A 230 0.52 0.67 21.14
CA PHE A 230 0.24 0.67 22.57
C PHE A 230 1.45 0.17 23.37
N LEU A 231 1.98 -1.00 23.01
CA LEU A 231 3.11 -1.61 23.73
C LEU A 231 4.39 -0.80 23.57
N LEU A 232 4.73 -0.32 22.37
CA LEU A 232 5.90 0.53 22.16
C LEU A 232 5.82 1.81 23.00
N THR A 233 4.65 2.45 23.03
CA THR A 233 4.41 3.65 23.85
C THR A 233 4.57 3.37 25.35
N LYS A 234 4.03 2.24 25.82
CA LYS A 234 4.12 1.83 27.23
C LYS A 234 5.55 1.46 27.63
N LEU A 235 6.23 0.65 26.84
CA LEU A 235 7.58 0.14 27.14
C LEU A 235 8.65 1.25 27.04
N LEU A 236 8.51 2.19 26.11
CA LEU A 236 9.44 3.31 25.96
C LEU A 236 9.08 4.52 26.83
N GLY A 237 7.96 4.47 27.57
CA GLY A 237 7.55 5.52 28.50
C GLY A 237 7.20 6.86 27.84
N ARG A 238 6.96 6.89 26.52
CA ARG A 238 6.65 8.09 25.73
C ARG A 238 5.79 7.74 24.52
N ASN A 239 5.04 8.71 23.99
CA ASN A 239 4.27 8.51 22.77
C ASN A 239 5.19 8.15 21.59
N ILE A 240 4.82 7.09 20.87
CA ILE A 240 5.47 6.68 19.62
C ILE A 240 4.50 6.95 18.47
N PRO A 241 4.84 7.84 17.52
CA PRO A 241 4.03 8.04 16.33
C PRO A 241 3.98 6.76 15.48
N VAL A 242 2.79 6.22 15.26
CA VAL A 242 2.55 5.04 14.44
C VAL A 242 1.44 5.31 13.43
N ILE A 243 1.73 5.05 12.16
CA ILE A 243 0.77 5.08 11.06
C ILE A 243 0.53 3.68 10.46
N ALA A 244 -0.59 3.53 9.77
CA ALA A 244 -0.89 2.34 8.96
C ALA A 244 -1.16 2.72 7.50
N ILE A 245 -0.58 1.97 6.57
CA ILE A 245 -0.81 2.12 5.12
C ILE A 245 -1.33 0.80 4.57
N PHE A 246 -2.52 0.84 3.99
CA PHE A 246 -3.20 -0.30 3.38
C PHE A 246 -3.36 -0.10 1.88
N LEU A 247 -3.24 -1.17 1.09
CA LEU A 247 -3.59 -1.10 -0.33
C LEU A 247 -5.11 -0.95 -0.46
N HIS A 248 -5.88 -1.91 0.05
CA HIS A 248 -7.34 -1.96 -0.08
C HIS A 248 -7.97 -2.87 0.99
N ASP A 249 -9.29 -2.81 1.20
CA ASP A 249 -10.04 -3.81 1.97
C ASP A 249 -11.14 -4.47 1.13
N VAL A 250 -10.68 -5.26 0.16
CA VAL A 250 -11.49 -5.92 -0.87
C VAL A 250 -11.12 -7.38 -0.91
N GLN A 251 -12.11 -8.27 -0.89
CA GLN A 251 -11.93 -9.70 -1.09
C GLN A 251 -13.02 -10.26 -2.00
N ARG A 252 -12.69 -11.34 -2.72
CA ARG A 252 -13.68 -12.12 -3.48
C ARG A 252 -14.74 -12.70 -2.54
N ALA A 253 -15.94 -12.81 -3.04
CA ALA A 253 -17.07 -13.42 -2.36
C ALA A 253 -17.96 -14.18 -3.34
N LYS A 254 -18.60 -15.25 -2.87
CA LYS A 254 -19.70 -15.88 -3.60
C LYS A 254 -20.98 -15.07 -3.37
N ARG A 255 -21.74 -14.79 -4.42
CA ARG A 255 -23.05 -14.11 -4.38
C ARG A 255 -24.02 -14.93 -5.24
N GLY A 256 -24.94 -15.64 -4.60
CA GLY A 256 -25.74 -16.67 -5.28
C GLY A 256 -24.80 -17.73 -5.88
N GLU A 257 -24.96 -18.02 -7.18
CA GLU A 257 -24.06 -18.91 -7.92
C GLU A 257 -22.83 -18.21 -8.54
N SER A 258 -22.74 -16.88 -8.44
CA SER A 258 -21.59 -16.14 -8.97
C SER A 258 -20.42 -16.10 -7.99
N ILE A 259 -19.22 -16.39 -8.48
CA ILE A 259 -17.96 -16.26 -7.74
C ILE A 259 -17.30 -14.86 -7.89
N PHE A 260 -17.95 -13.95 -8.62
CA PHE A 260 -17.46 -12.60 -8.92
C PHE A 260 -17.98 -11.52 -7.96
N GLY A 261 -18.48 -11.94 -6.80
CA GLY A 261 -18.89 -11.04 -5.74
C GLY A 261 -17.70 -10.44 -5.00
N ILE A 262 -17.97 -9.35 -4.27
CA ILE A 262 -16.99 -8.62 -3.48
C ILE A 262 -17.51 -8.40 -2.07
N ASN A 263 -16.64 -8.58 -1.08
CA ASN A 263 -16.86 -8.22 0.31
C ASN A 263 -15.79 -7.24 0.78
N SER A 264 -16.14 -6.45 1.79
CA SER A 264 -15.16 -5.67 2.56
C SER A 264 -14.47 -6.58 3.57
N THR A 265 -13.19 -6.33 3.79
CA THR A 265 -12.40 -6.97 4.86
C THR A 265 -12.17 -6.05 6.06
N PHE A 266 -12.58 -4.80 5.96
CA PHE A 266 -12.41 -3.82 7.02
C PHE A 266 -13.34 -4.13 8.19
N LYS A 267 -12.76 -4.22 9.39
CA LYS A 267 -13.51 -4.47 10.63
C LYS A 267 -13.84 -3.14 11.31
N THR A 268 -14.85 -2.42 10.82
CA THR A 268 -15.24 -1.08 11.30
C THR A 268 -15.36 -0.98 12.83
N ASN A 269 -16.08 -1.90 13.46
CA ASN A 269 -16.32 -1.85 14.92
C ASN A 269 -15.04 -2.13 15.72
N HIS A 270 -14.16 -3.01 15.22
CA HIS A 270 -12.86 -3.24 15.85
C HIS A 270 -11.99 -1.99 15.77
N PHE A 271 -11.90 -1.37 14.58
CA PHE A 271 -11.16 -0.13 14.39
C PHE A 271 -11.62 0.99 15.34
N LEU A 272 -12.93 1.23 15.41
CA LEU A 272 -13.50 2.23 16.32
C LEU A 272 -13.28 1.85 17.78
N GLY A 273 -13.42 0.57 18.13
CA GLY A 273 -13.16 0.05 19.46
C GLY A 273 -11.71 0.30 19.90
N TYR A 274 -10.72 -0.05 19.07
CA TYR A 274 -9.30 0.15 19.38
C TYR A 274 -8.92 1.62 19.46
N THR A 275 -9.49 2.45 18.58
CA THR A 275 -9.30 3.91 18.62
C THR A 275 -9.65 4.48 19.99
N VAL A 276 -10.79 4.05 20.55
CA VAL A 276 -11.32 4.58 21.80
C VAL A 276 -10.67 3.92 23.01
N ALA A 277 -10.50 2.59 22.98
CA ALA A 277 -10.12 1.80 24.15
C ALA A 277 -8.61 1.62 24.33
N LEU A 278 -7.83 1.65 23.24
CA LEU A 278 -6.37 1.50 23.30
C LEU A 278 -5.69 2.85 23.12
N ASN A 279 -5.56 3.27 21.87
CA ASN A 279 -4.88 4.49 21.46
C ASN A 279 -5.20 4.78 20.00
N LYS A 280 -5.43 6.06 19.66
CA LYS A 280 -5.56 6.46 18.26
C LYS A 280 -4.24 6.22 17.53
N LEU A 281 -4.27 5.73 16.29
CA LEU A 281 -3.11 5.79 15.40
C LEU A 281 -2.90 7.24 14.92
N ASP A 282 -1.68 7.62 14.58
CA ASP A 282 -1.37 8.98 14.11
C ASP A 282 -1.77 9.19 12.63
N GLY A 283 -2.19 8.12 11.96
CA GLY A 283 -2.82 8.16 10.65
C GLY A 283 -3.07 6.78 10.08
N VAL A 284 -4.19 6.61 9.40
CA VAL A 284 -4.52 5.38 8.65
C VAL A 284 -4.82 5.74 7.21
N TYR A 285 -4.12 5.12 6.28
CA TYR A 285 -4.15 5.50 4.88
C TYR A 285 -4.47 4.31 4.00
N TYR A 286 -5.33 4.53 3.01
CA TYR A 286 -5.66 3.53 1.99
C TYR A 286 -5.32 4.05 0.59
N VAL A 287 -4.78 3.19 -0.26
CA VAL A 287 -4.66 3.50 -1.70
C VAL A 287 -6.04 3.41 -2.37
N ASP A 288 -6.84 2.41 -1.99
CA ASP A 288 -8.21 2.16 -2.44
C ASP A 288 -9.16 2.10 -1.22
N PRO A 289 -9.53 3.26 -0.66
CA PRO A 289 -10.46 3.33 0.47
C PRO A 289 -11.86 2.87 0.05
N ARG A 290 -12.54 2.14 0.95
CA ARG A 290 -13.94 1.75 0.73
C ARG A 290 -14.86 2.98 0.84
N PRO A 291 -15.99 3.04 0.12
CA PRO A 291 -16.91 4.18 0.17
C PRO A 291 -17.33 4.60 1.60
N ASP A 292 -17.57 3.63 2.49
CA ASP A 292 -17.97 3.89 3.87
C ASP A 292 -16.87 4.62 4.67
N MET A 293 -15.60 4.37 4.37
CA MET A 293 -14.46 5.06 4.99
C MET A 293 -14.40 6.55 4.61
N LEU A 294 -14.96 6.90 3.44
CA LEU A 294 -14.98 8.26 2.90
C LEU A 294 -16.26 9.03 3.21
N THR A 295 -17.30 8.35 3.68
CA THR A 295 -18.62 8.96 3.93
C THR A 295 -18.96 8.99 5.41
N ASN A 296 -18.55 8.00 6.19
CA ASN A 296 -18.78 7.98 7.64
C ASN A 296 -17.85 8.97 8.37
N GLU A 297 -18.43 9.97 9.05
CA GLU A 297 -17.69 11.04 9.71
C GLU A 297 -16.61 10.54 10.69
N ARG A 298 -16.96 9.58 11.56
CA ARG A 298 -16.03 9.02 12.57
C ARG A 298 -14.85 8.28 11.94
N LEU A 299 -15.06 7.65 10.78
CA LEU A 299 -13.99 6.99 10.04
C LEU A 299 -13.11 8.01 9.32
N ARG A 300 -13.70 9.01 8.66
CA ARG A 300 -12.99 10.04 7.89
C ARG A 300 -12.06 10.91 8.74
N GLU A 301 -12.36 11.07 10.02
CA GLU A 301 -11.47 11.77 10.96
C GLU A 301 -10.10 11.11 11.08
N GLN A 302 -10.03 9.79 10.86
CA GLN A 302 -8.84 8.98 11.13
C GLN A 302 -8.29 8.26 9.89
N ILE A 303 -9.16 7.97 8.92
CA ILE A 303 -8.84 7.28 7.69
C ILE A 303 -8.82 8.29 6.55
N ARG A 304 -7.70 8.30 5.83
CA ARG A 304 -7.50 9.14 4.64
C ARG A 304 -6.96 8.30 3.49
N ASP A 305 -6.81 8.90 2.32
CA ASP A 305 -6.15 8.24 1.20
C ASP A 305 -4.61 8.36 1.27
N PHE A 306 -3.91 7.52 0.52
CA PHE A 306 -2.45 7.50 0.51
C PHE A 306 -1.84 8.79 -0.08
N GLN A 307 -2.53 9.45 -1.01
CA GLN A 307 -2.16 10.78 -1.49
C GLN A 307 -2.11 11.81 -0.35
N SER A 308 -3.11 11.84 0.53
CA SER A 308 -3.18 12.74 1.69
C SER A 308 -2.00 12.54 2.63
N PHE A 309 -1.56 11.28 2.81
CA PHE A 309 -0.35 10.97 3.55
C PHE A 309 0.88 11.65 2.93
N LEU A 310 1.13 11.42 1.64
CA LEU A 310 2.34 11.92 0.97
C LEU A 310 2.39 13.45 0.89
N VAL A 311 1.25 14.09 0.69
CA VAL A 311 1.18 15.52 0.37
C VAL A 311 1.10 16.39 1.62
N ARG A 312 0.54 15.88 2.71
CA ARG A 312 0.30 16.65 3.93
C ARG A 312 0.81 15.94 5.18
N ASP A 313 0.24 14.79 5.50
CA ASP A 313 0.36 14.26 6.86
C ASP A 313 1.79 13.77 7.19
N LEU A 314 2.52 13.25 6.20
CA LEU A 314 3.93 12.89 6.35
C LEU A 314 4.80 14.07 6.78
N TRP A 315 4.55 15.28 6.25
CA TRP A 315 5.33 16.48 6.56
C TRP A 315 5.03 17.07 7.93
N LEU A 316 3.84 16.79 8.46
CA LEU A 316 3.41 17.16 9.81
C LEU A 316 3.89 16.16 10.86
N LEU A 317 3.95 14.87 10.51
CA LEU A 317 4.34 13.80 11.42
C LEU A 317 5.86 13.69 11.59
N ALA A 318 6.60 13.77 10.49
CA ALA A 318 8.06 13.76 10.55
C ALA A 318 8.56 15.20 10.76
N ASN A 319 8.99 15.51 11.98
CA ASN A 319 9.68 16.78 12.29
C ASN A 319 11.13 16.75 11.76
N GLU A 320 11.71 17.93 11.52
CA GLU A 320 13.15 18.10 11.26
C GLU A 320 13.96 18.09 12.55
#